data_AF-A0A3D2JAU8-F1
#
_entry.id   AF-A0A3D2JAU8-F1
#
_cell.length_a   1.000
_cell.length_b   1.000
_cell.length_c   1.000
_cell.angle_alpha   90.00
_cell.angle_beta   90.00
_cell.angle_gamma   90.00
#
_symmetry.space_group_name_H-M   'P 1'
#
loop_
_entity.id
_entity.type
_entity.pdbx_description
1 polymer ?
#
loop_
_entity_poly.entity_id
_entity_poly.type
_entity_poly.pdbx_seq_one_letter_code
_entity_poly.pdbx_strand_id
1 'polypeptide(L)'
;MQFNNDDNEYFDSNNNNDNQDNIEETTEVGSDDLLADDALRLPESANILVRLHAVRAWLSSRIREANIAIGDAALILREAMQEPEQSLARPRRREREANSQMLRVQRAQESITMATQRLNTYEEAQTLLEETVSHVTAGERILVEYYLAIEQLLEESLNSIDRNIEEQQARRDVLADVLHRIEHVGIPDEEE
;
A
#
# COMPACT_ATOMS: atom_id res chain seq x y z
N MET A 1 58.73 19.15 -30.02
CA MET A 1 59.24 17.77 -29.91
C MET A 1 58.81 17.30 -28.54
N GLN A 2 57.85 16.39 -28.44
CA GLN A 2 58.06 14.93 -28.48
C GLN A 2 58.93 14.46 -27.31
N PHE A 3 58.58 13.45 -26.50
CA PHE A 3 57.46 12.51 -26.38
C PHE A 3 57.84 11.68 -25.12
N ASN A 4 56.85 11.21 -24.35
CA ASN A 4 56.76 9.86 -23.74
C ASN A 4 57.85 9.38 -22.74
N ASN A 5 57.45 9.02 -21.50
CA ASN A 5 57.04 7.65 -21.08
C ASN A 5 58.23 6.67 -21.10
N ASP A 6 58.50 5.78 -20.16
CA ASP A 6 57.74 5.09 -19.11
C ASP A 6 58.75 4.57 -18.07
N ASP A 7 58.26 3.77 -17.11
CA ASP A 7 58.96 2.85 -16.18
C ASP A 7 59.03 3.41 -14.74
N ASN A 8 57.97 3.35 -13.93
CA ASN A 8 57.24 2.17 -13.43
C ASN A 8 58.17 1.14 -12.78
N GLU A 9 58.26 1.15 -11.44
CA GLU A 9 58.27 -0.09 -10.67
C GLU A 9 57.84 0.17 -9.21
N TYR A 10 56.56 -0.15 -8.98
CA TYR A 10 56.06 -0.97 -7.88
C TYR A 10 56.61 -0.74 -6.47
N PHE A 11 55.85 0.01 -5.67
CA PHE A 11 55.57 -0.40 -4.29
C PHE A 11 54.06 -0.46 -4.10
N ASP A 12 53.53 -1.62 -4.45
CA ASP A 12 52.16 -2.02 -4.20
C ASP A 12 52.16 -2.86 -2.92
N SER A 13 51.55 -2.34 -1.87
CA SER A 13 50.89 -3.12 -0.82
C SER A 13 49.97 -2.15 -0.09
N ASN A 14 48.86 -1.89 -0.79
CA ASN A 14 47.57 -1.55 -0.20
C ASN A 14 47.43 -2.19 1.19
N ASN A 15 47.39 -1.34 2.21
CA ASN A 15 46.65 -1.65 3.42
C ASN A 15 45.61 -0.54 3.63
N ASN A 16 44.84 -0.30 2.57
CA ASN A 16 43.48 0.18 2.73
C ASN A 16 42.71 -0.96 3.41
N ASN A 17 42.73 -0.99 4.74
CA ASN A 17 41.58 -1.47 5.48
C ASN A 17 40.46 -0.44 5.28
N ASP A 18 39.99 -0.35 4.03
CA ASP A 18 38.60 -0.07 3.74
C ASP A 18 37.84 -1.30 4.22
N ASN A 19 37.70 -1.41 5.55
CA ASN A 19 36.49 -1.99 6.11
C ASN A 19 35.38 -1.04 5.66
N GLN A 20 34.97 -1.17 4.39
CA GLN A 20 33.56 -1.16 4.06
C GLN A 20 32.98 -2.29 4.90
N ASP A 21 32.73 -2.00 6.17
CA ASP A 21 31.53 -2.46 6.83
C ASP A 21 30.41 -1.95 5.94
N ASN A 22 30.15 -2.71 4.87
CA ASN A 22 28.83 -2.86 4.31
C ASN A 22 28.04 -3.46 5.47
N ILE A 23 27.68 -2.59 6.42
CA ILE A 23 26.55 -2.80 7.29
C ILE A 23 25.43 -2.85 6.27
N GLU A 24 25.16 -4.05 5.76
CA GLU A 24 23.78 -4.45 5.54
C GLU A 24 23.12 -4.06 6.86
N GLU A 25 22.59 -2.83 6.91
CA GLU A 25 21.46 -2.53 7.77
C GLU A 25 20.47 -3.58 7.31
N THR A 26 20.49 -4.74 7.99
CA THR A 26 19.40 -5.66 7.99
C THR A 26 18.27 -4.80 8.50
N THR A 27 17.54 -4.17 7.58
CA THR A 27 16.35 -3.39 7.89
C THR A 27 15.52 -4.33 8.72
N GLU A 28 15.48 -4.08 10.02
CA GLU A 28 14.83 -4.95 10.98
C GLU A 28 13.35 -4.93 10.62
N VAL A 29 12.93 -5.93 9.84
CA VAL A 29 11.54 -6.03 9.41
C VAL A 29 10.77 -6.43 10.65
N GLY A 30 9.88 -5.54 11.09
CA GLY A 30 9.07 -5.79 12.27
C GLY A 30 8.20 -7.02 12.07
N SER A 31 7.85 -7.71 13.16
CA SER A 31 6.94 -8.86 13.10
C SER A 31 5.60 -8.51 12.42
N ASP A 32 5.12 -7.29 12.59
CA ASP A 32 3.88 -6.85 11.96
C ASP A 32 4.03 -6.68 10.45
N ASP A 33 5.19 -6.24 9.97
CA ASP A 33 5.45 -6.10 8.53
C ASP A 33 5.56 -7.48 7.86
N LEU A 34 6.14 -8.49 8.55
CA LEU A 34 6.14 -9.88 8.08
C LEU A 34 4.73 -10.47 8.04
N LEU A 35 3.92 -10.15 9.05
CA LEU A 35 2.54 -10.64 9.14
C LEU A 35 1.58 -9.92 8.20
N ALA A 36 1.95 -8.74 7.71
CA ALA A 36 1.18 -7.97 6.74
C ALA A 36 1.45 -8.39 5.29
N ASP A 37 2.40 -9.29 5.02
CA ASP A 37 2.70 -9.73 3.65
C ASP A 37 1.48 -10.40 3.00
N ASP A 38 1.16 -9.98 1.77
CA ASP A 38 0.08 -10.52 0.95
C ASP A 38 0.25 -12.01 0.64
N ALA A 39 1.50 -12.45 0.47
CA ALA A 39 1.84 -13.85 0.19
C ALA A 39 1.89 -14.71 1.46
N LEU A 40 1.69 -14.12 2.64
CA LEU A 40 1.74 -14.85 3.90
C LEU A 40 0.62 -15.88 3.98
N ARG A 41 1.01 -17.15 4.01
CA ARG A 41 0.15 -18.27 4.40
C ARG A 41 0.55 -18.77 5.78
N LEU A 42 -0.46 -19.10 6.58
CA LEU A 42 -0.25 -19.68 7.91
C LEU A 42 -0.54 -21.18 7.89
N PRO A 43 0.31 -22.01 8.52
CA PRO A 43 0.09 -23.46 8.57
C PRO A 43 -1.19 -23.78 9.33
N GLU A 44 -1.82 -24.92 9.06
CA GLU A 44 -3.08 -25.36 9.71
C GLU A 44 -3.01 -25.26 11.25
N SER A 45 -1.88 -25.66 11.84
CA SER A 45 -1.63 -25.62 13.28
C SER A 45 -1.47 -24.22 13.88
N ALA A 46 -1.49 -23.16 13.05
CA ALA A 46 -1.39 -21.79 13.54
C ALA A 46 -2.60 -21.43 14.42
N ASN A 47 -2.29 -20.92 15.61
CA ASN A 47 -3.29 -20.47 16.56
C ASN A 47 -4.17 -19.37 15.94
N ILE A 48 -5.47 -19.41 16.24
CA ILE A 48 -6.46 -18.42 15.77
C ILE A 48 -6.04 -16.97 16.08
N LEU A 49 -5.35 -16.73 17.21
CA LEU A 49 -4.83 -15.41 17.57
C LEU A 49 -3.74 -14.93 16.60
N VAL A 50 -2.92 -15.83 16.07
CA VAL A 50 -1.89 -15.50 15.08
C VAL A 50 -2.54 -15.16 13.75
N ARG A 51 -3.56 -15.94 13.35
CA ARG A 51 -4.36 -15.65 12.14
C ARG A 51 -5.06 -14.30 12.24
N LEU A 52 -5.69 -14.02 13.39
CA LEU A 52 -6.29 -12.72 13.68
C LEU A 52 -5.26 -11.59 13.63
N HIS A 53 -4.08 -11.79 14.22
CA HIS A 53 -3.02 -10.78 14.21
C HIS A 53 -2.49 -10.53 12.79
N ALA A 54 -2.38 -11.57 11.95
CA ALA A 54 -2.01 -11.41 10.54
C ALA A 54 -3.04 -10.63 9.71
N VAL A 55 -4.34 -10.78 9.99
CA VAL A 55 -5.38 -9.96 9.36
C VAL A 55 -5.30 -8.51 9.87
N ARG A 56 -5.11 -8.29 11.18
CA ARG A 56 -4.94 -6.94 11.76
C ARG A 56 -3.71 -6.21 11.22
N ALA A 57 -2.57 -6.89 11.16
CA ALA A 57 -1.32 -6.35 10.64
C ALA A 57 -1.47 -5.97 9.17
N TRP A 58 -2.09 -6.86 8.37
CA TRP A 58 -2.39 -6.59 6.97
C TRP A 58 -3.31 -5.37 6.79
N LEU A 59 -4.43 -5.29 7.49
CA LEU A 59 -5.33 -4.13 7.44
C LEU A 59 -4.61 -2.84 7.84
N SER A 60 -3.79 -2.90 8.89
CA SER A 60 -3.01 -1.75 9.35
C SER A 60 -1.98 -1.29 8.29
N SER A 61 -1.37 -2.23 7.55
CA SER A 61 -0.50 -1.91 6.43
C SER A 61 -1.28 -1.25 5.29
N ARG A 62 -2.44 -1.78 4.90
CA ARG A 62 -3.28 -1.21 3.84
C ARG A 62 -3.77 0.20 4.17
N ILE A 63 -4.15 0.45 5.42
CA ILE A 63 -4.51 1.79 5.92
C ILE A 63 -3.31 2.74 5.82
N ARG A 64 -2.12 2.28 6.22
CA ARG A 64 -0.88 3.07 6.14
C ARG A 64 -0.52 3.41 4.68
N GLU A 65 -0.58 2.42 3.80
CA GLU A 65 -0.32 2.58 2.36
C GLU A 65 -1.32 3.55 1.70
N ALA A 66 -2.61 3.43 2.02
CA ALA A 66 -3.63 4.34 1.52
C ALA A 66 -3.38 5.78 2.00
N ASN A 67 -2.99 5.97 3.26
CA ASN A 67 -2.61 7.28 3.79
C ASN A 67 -1.39 7.88 3.07
N ILE A 68 -0.37 7.07 2.79
CA ILE A 68 0.80 7.49 2.01
C ILE A 68 0.37 7.91 0.60
N ALA A 69 -0.48 7.11 -0.06
CA ALA A 69 -0.99 7.43 -1.40
C ALA A 69 -1.78 8.75 -1.44
N ILE A 70 -2.57 9.05 -0.40
CA ILE A 70 -3.23 10.36 -0.26
C ILE A 70 -2.18 11.48 -0.14
N GLY A 71 -1.16 11.28 0.69
CA GLY A 71 -0.07 12.23 0.89
C GLY A 71 0.70 12.53 -0.40
N ASP A 72 1.06 11.50 -1.16
CA ASP A 72 1.76 11.61 -2.44
C ASP A 72 0.90 12.34 -3.48
N ALA A 73 -0.38 11.99 -3.59
CA ALA A 73 -1.30 12.66 -4.49
C ALA A 73 -1.53 14.13 -4.11
N ALA A 74 -1.58 14.45 -2.81
CA ALA A 74 -1.67 15.81 -2.31
C ALA A 74 -0.40 16.64 -2.61
N LEU A 75 0.77 16.00 -2.54
CA LEU A 75 2.04 16.63 -2.91
C LEU A 75 2.08 16.97 -4.41
N ILE A 76 1.66 16.02 -5.27
CA ILE A 76 1.54 16.23 -6.72
C ILE A 76 0.55 17.37 -7.03
N LEU A 77 -0.60 17.39 -6.35
CA LEU A 77 -1.60 18.45 -6.52
C LEU A 77 -1.01 19.82 -6.17
N ARG A 78 -0.32 19.91 -5.03
CA ARG A 78 0.34 21.15 -4.60
C ARG A 78 1.38 21.61 -5.61
N GLU A 79 2.24 20.73 -6.09
CA GLU A 79 3.25 21.05 -7.11
C GLU A 79 2.60 21.54 -8.41
N ALA A 80 1.55 20.86 -8.87
CA ALA A 80 0.80 21.25 -10.07
C ALA A 80 0.12 22.62 -9.92
N MET A 81 -0.26 23.03 -8.70
CA MET A 81 -0.80 24.36 -8.42
C MET A 81 0.29 25.44 -8.22
N GLN A 82 1.51 25.05 -7.85
CA GLN A 82 2.67 25.93 -7.60
C GLN A 82 3.55 26.18 -8.83
N GLU A 83 3.21 25.63 -9.99
CA GLU A 83 3.85 25.91 -11.29
C GLU A 83 3.39 27.22 -12.03
N PRO A 84 2.81 28.29 -11.45
CA PRO A 84 2.64 29.52 -12.19
C PRO A 84 3.92 30.35 -12.06
N GLU A 85 4.68 30.54 -13.15
CA GLU A 85 5.32 31.83 -13.50
C GLU A 85 6.45 31.75 -14.55
N GLN A 86 6.96 30.58 -14.92
CA GLN A 86 8.17 30.53 -15.77
C GLN A 86 7.95 30.65 -17.29
N SER A 87 6.72 30.60 -17.81
CA SER A 87 6.51 30.62 -19.27
C SER A 87 6.24 32.02 -19.85
N LEU A 88 7.32 32.79 -20.00
CA LEU A 88 7.46 33.88 -20.99
C LEU A 88 7.41 33.38 -22.45
N ALA A 89 6.79 32.22 -22.70
CA ALA A 89 6.73 31.58 -24.00
C ALA A 89 5.46 31.96 -24.78
N ARG A 90 5.58 31.87 -26.11
CA ARG A 90 4.57 32.22 -27.13
C ARG A 90 3.15 31.70 -26.80
N PRO A 91 2.08 32.40 -27.22
CA PRO A 91 0.69 32.09 -26.84
C PRO A 91 0.24 30.64 -27.11
N ARG A 92 0.66 30.02 -28.22
CA ARG A 92 0.34 28.60 -28.53
C ARG A 92 0.98 27.58 -27.58
N ARG A 93 2.07 27.96 -26.90
CA ARG A 93 2.75 27.11 -25.92
C ARG A 93 2.07 27.20 -24.56
N ARG A 94 1.55 28.38 -24.19
CA ARG A 94 0.77 28.58 -22.96
C ARG A 94 -0.54 27.78 -22.93
N GLU A 95 -1.28 27.69 -24.04
CA GLU A 95 -2.52 26.89 -24.09
C GLU A 95 -2.25 25.39 -23.87
N ARG A 96 -1.15 24.86 -24.42
CA ARG A 96 -0.77 23.46 -24.21
C ARG A 96 -0.29 23.21 -22.78
N GLU A 97 0.49 24.13 -22.23
CA GLU A 97 0.97 24.06 -20.84
C GLU A 97 -0.21 24.17 -19.86
N ALA A 98 -1.15 25.08 -20.08
CA ALA A 98 -2.37 25.23 -19.27
C ALA A 98 -3.26 23.97 -19.30
N ASN A 99 -3.48 23.38 -20.48
CA ASN A 99 -4.23 22.12 -20.60
C ASN A 99 -3.51 20.96 -19.90
N SER A 100 -2.17 20.89 -20.00
CA SER A 100 -1.40 19.85 -19.32
C SER A 100 -1.43 20.01 -17.79
N GLN A 101 -1.40 21.24 -17.30
CA GLN A 101 -1.49 21.55 -15.88
C GLN A 101 -2.88 21.21 -15.33
N MET A 102 -3.94 21.59 -16.04
CA MET A 102 -5.31 21.23 -15.69
C MET A 102 -5.48 19.71 -15.61
N LEU A 103 -4.92 18.96 -16.57
CA LEU A 103 -4.97 17.50 -16.55
C LEU A 103 -4.20 16.89 -15.38
N ARG A 104 -3.04 17.45 -15.00
CA ARG A 104 -2.27 17.02 -13.82
C ARG A 104 -3.05 17.25 -12.53
N VAL A 105 -3.65 18.43 -12.37
CA VAL A 105 -4.50 18.78 -11.22
C VAL A 105 -5.69 17.83 -11.13
N GLN A 106 -6.38 17.59 -12.24
CA GLN A 106 -7.53 16.70 -12.28
C GLN A 106 -7.15 15.27 -11.86
N ARG A 107 -6.08 14.71 -12.42
CA ARG A 107 -5.61 13.36 -12.06
C ARG A 107 -5.19 13.26 -10.61
N ALA A 108 -4.52 14.27 -10.07
CA ALA A 108 -4.14 14.29 -8.66
C ALA A 108 -5.37 14.30 -7.76
N GLN A 109 -6.40 15.08 -8.13
CA GLN A 109 -7.67 15.12 -7.41
C GLN A 109 -8.40 13.77 -7.45
N GLU A 110 -8.48 13.13 -8.62
CA GLU A 110 -9.06 11.80 -8.79
C GLU A 110 -8.31 10.76 -7.94
N SER A 111 -6.97 10.81 -7.92
CA SER A 111 -6.14 9.93 -7.10
C SER A 111 -6.39 10.12 -5.60
N ILE A 112 -6.55 11.36 -5.12
CA ILE A 112 -6.90 11.64 -3.72
C ILE A 112 -8.27 11.03 -3.39
N THR A 113 -9.26 11.22 -4.26
CA THR A 113 -10.61 10.70 -4.04
C THR A 113 -10.60 9.18 -3.96
N MET A 114 -9.95 8.50 -4.90
CA MET A 114 -9.84 7.03 -4.89
C MET A 114 -9.09 6.51 -3.66
N ALA A 115 -7.95 7.13 -3.31
CA ALA A 115 -7.17 6.71 -2.14
C ALA A 115 -7.94 6.94 -0.82
N THR A 116 -8.69 8.03 -0.72
CA THR A 116 -9.58 8.30 0.42
C THR A 116 -10.71 7.27 0.52
N GLN A 117 -11.33 6.89 -0.59
CA GLN A 117 -12.38 5.86 -0.59
C GLN A 117 -11.86 4.51 -0.12
N ARG A 118 -10.67 4.13 -0.59
CA ARG A 118 -10.00 2.90 -0.15
C ARG A 118 -9.68 2.95 1.34
N LEU A 119 -9.09 4.06 1.82
CA LEU A 119 -8.79 4.27 3.23
C LEU A 119 -10.03 4.08 4.10
N ASN A 120 -11.12 4.78 3.77
CA ASN A 120 -12.37 4.70 4.53
C ASN A 120 -12.92 3.26 4.58
N THR A 121 -12.84 2.53 3.47
CA THR A 121 -13.33 1.14 3.40
C THR A 121 -12.45 0.20 4.22
N TYR A 122 -11.12 0.39 4.21
CA TYR A 122 -10.22 -0.39 5.08
C TYR A 122 -10.42 -0.07 6.57
N GLU A 123 -10.66 1.19 6.93
CA GLU A 123 -10.97 1.59 8.30
C GLU A 123 -12.32 1.03 8.78
N GLU A 124 -13.33 0.99 7.92
CA GLU A 124 -14.61 0.32 8.18
C GLU A 124 -14.41 -1.18 8.41
N ALA A 125 -13.64 -1.84 7.54
CA ALA A 125 -13.31 -3.26 7.69
C ALA A 125 -12.54 -3.53 9.00
N GLN A 126 -11.59 -2.67 9.38
CA GLN A 126 -10.86 -2.80 10.64
C GLN A 126 -11.79 -2.60 11.85
N THR A 127 -12.67 -1.60 11.81
CA THR A 127 -13.64 -1.35 12.88
C THR A 127 -14.54 -2.57 13.09
N LEU A 128 -15.06 -3.14 12.01
CA LEU A 128 -15.90 -4.33 12.03
C LEU A 128 -15.17 -5.56 12.60
N LEU A 129 -13.87 -5.70 12.32
CA LEU A 129 -13.04 -6.76 12.91
C LEU A 129 -12.98 -6.62 14.43
N GLU A 130 -12.69 -5.42 14.92
CA GLU A 130 -12.59 -5.13 16.36
C GLU A 130 -13.93 -5.30 17.08
N GLU A 131 -15.03 -4.91 16.44
CA GLU A 131 -16.38 -5.19 16.92
C GLU A 131 -16.64 -6.69 17.00
N THR A 132 -16.28 -7.46 15.98
CA THR A 132 -16.46 -8.92 15.96
C THR A 132 -15.66 -9.59 17.08
N VAL A 133 -14.39 -9.19 17.26
CA VAL A 133 -13.53 -9.68 18.36
C VAL A 133 -14.14 -9.37 19.73
N SER A 134 -14.78 -8.21 19.87
CA SER A 134 -15.37 -7.78 21.14
C SER A 134 -16.67 -8.51 21.50
N HIS A 135 -17.46 -8.92 20.50
CA HIS A 135 -18.78 -9.53 20.69
C HIS A 135 -18.77 -11.07 20.64
N VAL A 136 -17.80 -11.69 19.96
CA VAL A 136 -17.73 -13.14 19.84
C VAL A 136 -16.95 -13.73 21.02
N THR A 137 -17.66 -14.40 21.92
CA THR A 137 -17.08 -15.04 23.12
C THR A 137 -16.32 -16.34 22.82
N ALA A 138 -16.53 -16.93 21.64
CA ALA A 138 -15.83 -18.13 21.18
C ALA A 138 -14.74 -17.76 20.17
N GLY A 139 -13.48 -17.68 20.63
CA GLY A 139 -12.35 -17.20 19.83
C GLY A 139 -12.14 -17.92 18.49
N GLU A 140 -12.51 -19.20 18.40
CA GLU A 140 -12.37 -20.03 17.19
C GLU A 140 -13.29 -19.61 16.03
N ARG A 141 -14.38 -18.88 16.31
CA ARG A 141 -15.34 -18.45 15.29
C ARG A 141 -15.15 -17.01 14.82
N ILE A 142 -14.24 -16.25 15.43
CA ILE A 142 -14.07 -14.81 15.16
C ILE A 142 -13.85 -14.53 13.66
N LEU A 143 -12.94 -15.25 13.00
CA LEU A 143 -12.65 -15.01 11.58
C LEU A 143 -13.79 -15.42 10.65
N VAL A 144 -14.58 -16.43 11.03
CA VAL A 144 -15.74 -16.87 10.26
C VAL A 144 -16.85 -15.84 10.35
N GLU A 145 -17.17 -15.37 11.56
CA GLU A 145 -18.18 -14.32 11.75
C GLU A 145 -17.75 -13.00 11.07
N TYR A 146 -16.45 -12.67 11.13
CA TYR A 146 -15.90 -11.51 10.42
C TYR A 146 -15.99 -11.65 8.90
N TYR A 147 -15.66 -12.83 8.36
CA TYR A 147 -15.82 -13.14 6.93
C TYR A 147 -17.27 -12.89 6.48
N LEU A 148 -18.25 -13.46 7.20
CA LEU A 148 -19.67 -13.30 6.88
C LEU A 148 -20.12 -11.84 6.96
N ALA A 149 -19.60 -11.07 7.90
CA ALA A 149 -19.92 -9.66 8.03
C ALA A 149 -19.38 -8.83 6.84
N ILE A 150 -18.15 -9.12 6.38
CA ILE A 150 -17.59 -8.48 5.18
C ILE A 150 -18.34 -8.91 3.91
N GLU A 151 -18.70 -10.18 3.79
CA GLU A 151 -19.50 -10.71 2.68
C GLU A 151 -20.85 -10.01 2.59
N GLN A 152 -21.53 -9.82 3.73
CA GLN A 152 -22.76 -9.04 3.79
C GLN A 152 -22.57 -7.60 3.31
N LEU A 153 -21.50 -6.90 3.74
CA LEU A 153 -21.21 -5.54 3.26
C LEU A 153 -20.94 -5.50 1.74
N LEU A 154 -20.31 -6.53 1.20
CA LEU A 154 -20.06 -6.66 -0.24
C LEU A 154 -21.38 -6.84 -1.00
N GLU A 155 -22.27 -7.71 -0.52
CA GLU A 155 -23.61 -7.90 -1.08
C GLU A 155 -24.45 -6.62 -1.02
N GLU A 156 -24.39 -5.89 0.09
CA GLU A 156 -25.06 -4.60 0.25
C GLU A 156 -24.55 -3.57 -0.77
N SER A 157 -23.23 -3.51 -0.99
CA SER A 157 -22.64 -2.65 -2.02
C SER A 157 -23.07 -3.07 -3.43
N LEU A 158 -23.16 -4.38 -3.71
CA LEU A 158 -23.64 -4.91 -4.99
C LEU A 158 -25.09 -4.53 -5.28
N ASN A 159 -25.94 -4.54 -4.25
CA ASN A 159 -27.37 -4.26 -4.35
C ASN A 159 -27.72 -2.78 -4.19
N SER A 160 -26.75 -1.92 -3.87
CA SER A 160 -26.97 -0.48 -3.72
C SER A 160 -27.45 0.16 -5.03
N ILE A 161 -28.49 0.99 -4.94
CA ILE A 161 -29.05 1.76 -6.08
C ILE A 161 -28.25 3.07 -6.28
N ASP A 162 -27.16 3.26 -5.55
CA ASP A 162 -26.44 4.51 -5.52
C ASP A 162 -25.77 4.82 -6.86
N ARG A 163 -25.79 6.09 -7.26
CA ARG A 163 -25.41 6.52 -8.62
C ARG A 163 -23.91 6.67 -8.81
N ASN A 164 -23.10 6.57 -7.75
CA ASN A 164 -21.66 6.70 -7.84
C ASN A 164 -21.01 5.33 -8.09
N ILE A 165 -21.09 4.87 -9.34
CA ILE A 165 -20.62 3.55 -9.78
C ILE A 165 -19.12 3.36 -9.45
N GLU A 166 -18.31 4.39 -9.63
CA GLU A 166 -16.86 4.32 -9.38
C GLU A 166 -16.53 4.15 -7.90
N GLU A 167 -17.24 4.86 -7.02
CA GLU A 167 -17.08 4.72 -5.57
C GLU A 167 -17.52 3.34 -5.08
N GLN A 168 -18.64 2.84 -5.59
CA GLN A 168 -19.11 1.49 -5.27
C GLN A 168 -18.15 0.43 -5.78
N GLN A 169 -17.57 0.61 -6.97
CA GLN A 169 -16.56 -0.32 -7.48
C GLN A 169 -15.31 -0.33 -6.59
N ALA A 170 -14.79 0.84 -6.21
CA ALA A 170 -13.63 0.93 -5.33
C ALA A 170 -13.89 0.27 -3.96
N ARG A 171 -15.09 0.45 -3.40
CA ARG A 171 -15.51 -0.21 -2.17
C ARG A 171 -15.55 -1.74 -2.33
N ARG A 172 -16.13 -2.25 -3.42
CA ARG A 172 -16.20 -3.69 -3.71
C ARG A 172 -14.82 -4.32 -3.85
N ASP A 173 -13.92 -3.66 -4.56
CA ASP A 173 -12.55 -4.15 -4.75
C ASP A 173 -11.84 -4.31 -3.40
N VAL A 174 -11.96 -3.32 -2.51
CA VAL A 174 -11.37 -3.39 -1.16
C VAL A 174 -12.00 -4.48 -0.30
N LEU A 175 -13.33 -4.62 -0.31
CA LEU A 175 -14.00 -5.66 0.47
C LEU A 175 -13.62 -7.06 -0.06
N ALA A 176 -13.48 -7.23 -1.36
CA ALA A 176 -13.00 -8.48 -1.96
C ALA A 176 -11.54 -8.79 -1.56
N ASP A 177 -10.67 -7.78 -1.51
CA ASP A 177 -9.29 -7.95 -1.02
C ASP A 177 -9.27 -8.42 0.45
N VAL A 178 -10.15 -7.87 1.28
CA VAL A 178 -10.28 -8.28 2.70
C VAL A 178 -10.76 -9.73 2.81
N LEU A 179 -11.78 -10.13 2.04
CA LEU A 179 -12.24 -11.53 2.02
C LEU A 179 -11.14 -12.48 1.58
N HIS A 180 -10.45 -12.15 0.49
CA HIS A 180 -9.32 -12.94 0.00
C HIS A 180 -8.24 -13.06 1.08
N ARG A 181 -7.95 -11.98 1.82
CA ARG A 181 -6.99 -12.05 2.93
C ARG A 181 -7.43 -13.01 4.03
N ILE A 182 -8.70 -12.94 4.44
CA ILE A 182 -9.24 -13.83 5.48
C ILE A 182 -9.16 -15.28 5.02
N GLU A 183 -9.49 -15.57 3.75
CA GLU A 183 -9.36 -16.91 3.18
C GLU A 183 -7.92 -17.40 3.16
N HIS A 184 -6.99 -16.56 2.71
CA HIS A 184 -5.57 -16.91 2.57
C HIS A 184 -4.90 -17.23 3.92
N VAL A 185 -5.40 -16.60 4.99
CA VAL A 185 -4.91 -16.77 6.36
C VAL A 185 -5.81 -17.71 7.17
N GLY A 186 -6.98 -18.10 6.64
CA GLY A 186 -8.01 -18.87 7.34
C GLY A 186 -8.17 -20.30 6.84
N ILE A 187 -7.94 -20.56 5.56
CA ILE A 187 -8.05 -21.90 4.96
C ILE A 187 -6.76 -22.67 5.28
N PRO A 188 -6.84 -23.83 5.95
CA PRO A 188 -5.70 -24.73 6.07
C PRO A 188 -5.35 -25.32 4.70
N ASP A 189 -4.06 -25.43 4.37
CA ASP A 189 -3.63 -26.13 3.15
C ASP A 189 -4.19 -27.57 3.20
N GLU A 190 -5.07 -27.90 2.26
CA GLU A 190 -5.18 -29.28 1.78
C GLU A 190 -4.00 -29.49 0.82
N GLU A 191 -3.02 -30.31 1.21
CA GLU A 191 -1.84 -30.82 0.43
C GLU A 191 -0.52 -30.04 0.65
N GLU A 192 0.62 -30.65 0.99
CA GLU A 192 1.15 -32.01 0.68
C GLU A 192 1.37 -32.96 1.87
#